data_AF-A0A239H928-F1
#
_entry.id   AF-A0A239H928-F1
#
_cell.length_a   1.000
_cell.length_b   1.000
_cell.length_c   1.000
_cell.angle_alpha   90.00
_cell.angle_beta   90.00
_cell.angle_gamma   90.00
#
_symmetry.space_group_name_H-M   'P 1'
#
loop_
_entity.id
_entity.type
_entity.pdbx_description
1 polymer ?
#
loop_
_entity_poly.entity_id
_entity_poly.type
_entity_poly.pdbx_seq_one_letter_code
_entity_poly.pdbx_strand_id
1 'polypeptide(L)' 'MNTFPMWSVMGLILGIALGFAAAFGGLGAFLLVLVLGAVGFLLGRIAESGEISMFRWSGGRQ' A
#
# COMPACT_ATOMS: atom_id res chain seq x y z
N MET A 1 -15.47 -5.36 -19.36
CA MET A 1 -14.96 -6.62 -18.81
C MET A 1 -13.57 -6.35 -18.27
N ASN A 2 -13.40 -6.61 -16.97
CA ASN A 2 -12.15 -6.67 -16.21
C ASN A 2 -11.47 -5.31 -15.95
N THR A 3 -12.16 -4.44 -15.21
CA THR A 3 -11.47 -3.48 -14.34
C THR A 3 -10.76 -4.30 -13.27
N PHE A 4 -9.54 -4.80 -13.55
CA PHE A 4 -8.73 -5.40 -12.51
C PHE A 4 -8.60 -4.36 -11.41
N PRO A 5 -9.21 -4.60 -10.23
CA PRO A 5 -9.17 -3.62 -9.17
C PRO A 5 -7.71 -3.55 -8.73
N MET A 6 -7.00 -2.54 -9.23
CA MET A 6 -5.58 -2.32 -8.91
C MET A 6 -5.39 -2.28 -7.39
N TRP A 7 -6.44 -1.83 -6.68
CA TRP A 7 -6.59 -1.89 -5.24
C TRP A 7 -6.48 -3.31 -4.65
N SER A 8 -7.08 -4.32 -5.27
CA SER A 8 -6.98 -5.71 -4.82
C SER A 8 -5.59 -6.28 -5.05
N VAL A 9 -4.89 -5.88 -6.12
CA VAL A 9 -3.50 -6.28 -6.36
C VAL A 9 -2.58 -5.67 -5.29
N MET A 10 -2.79 -4.39 -4.95
CA MET A 10 -2.08 -3.73 -3.85
C MET A 10 -2.34 -4.40 -2.51
N GLY A 11 -3.60 -4.74 -2.21
CA GLY A 11 -3.97 -5.49 -1.01
C GLY A 11 -3.31 -6.87 -0.95
N LEU A 12 -3.20 -7.57 -2.09
CA LEU A 12 -2.54 -8.86 -2.19
C LEU A 12 -1.02 -8.77 -1.92
N ILE A 13 -0.36 -7.77 -2.51
CA ILE A 13 1.08 -7.52 -2.31
C ILE A 13 1.37 -7.17 -0.85
N LEU A 14 0.56 -6.30 -0.25
CA LEU A 14 0.66 -5.95 1.17
C LEU A 14 0.44 -7.17 2.06
N GLY A 15 -0.55 -8.00 1.77
CA GLY A 15 -0.84 -9.23 2.51
C GLY A 15 0.29 -10.25 2.44
N ILE A 16 0.91 -10.45 1.27
CA ILE A 16 2.06 -11.34 1.10
C ILE A 16 3.28 -10.82 1.86
N ALA A 17 3.55 -9.51 1.81
CA ALA A 17 4.64 -8.88 2.54
C ALA A 17 4.46 -9.03 4.06
N LEU A 18 3.24 -8.81 4.57
CA LEU A 18 2.89 -9.00 5.98
C LEU A 18 2.99 -10.47 6.41
N GLY A 19 2.56 -11.41 5.57
CA GLY A 19 2.64 -12.86 5.83
C GLY A 19 4.08 -13.37 5.87
N PHE A 20 4.95 -12.89 4.99
CA PHE A 20 6.39 -13.20 5.02
C PHE A 20 7.04 -12.76 6.32
N ALA A 21 6.60 -11.61 6.81
CA ALA A 21 7.14 -10.99 8.01
C ALA A 21 6.59 -11.64 9.31
N ALA A 22 5.38 -12.21 9.26
CA ALA A 22 4.84 -13.08 10.31
C ALA A 22 5.54 -14.46 10.38
N ALA A 23 6.14 -14.93 9.29
CA ALA A 23 6.81 -16.24 9.21
C ALA A 23 8.05 -16.35 10.13
N PHE A 24 8.61 -15.23 10.61
CA PHE A 24 9.75 -15.21 11.54
C PHE A 24 9.37 -15.47 13.01
N GLY A 25 8.08 -15.69 13.31
CA GLY A 25 7.67 -16.62 14.39
C GLY A 25 7.97 -16.22 15.84
N GLY A 26 7.64 -14.99 16.25
CA GLY A 26 7.62 -14.60 17.66
C GLY A 26 6.88 -13.28 17.90
N LEU A 27 6.29 -13.08 19.09
CA LEU A 27 5.53 -11.86 19.42
C LEU A 27 6.35 -10.57 19.17
N GLY A 28 7.66 -10.60 19.40
CA GLY A 28 8.57 -9.48 19.13
C GLY A 28 8.83 -9.22 17.64
N ALA A 29 9.05 -10.28 16.84
CA ALA A 29 9.25 -10.15 15.41
C ALA A 29 7.98 -9.69 14.69
N PHE A 30 6.82 -10.20 15.12
CA PHE A 30 5.51 -9.79 14.63
C PHE A 30 5.22 -8.32 14.95
N LEU A 31 5.51 -7.85 16.17
CA LEU A 31 5.32 -6.44 16.54
C LEU A 31 6.25 -5.50 15.78
N LEU A 32 7.52 -5.87 15.56
CA LEU A 32 8.43 -5.05 14.75
C LEU A 32 7.93 -4.90 13.31
N VAL A 33 7.43 -6.00 12.75
CA VAL A 33 6.83 -6.04 11.41
C VAL A 33 5.54 -5.24 11.35
N LEU A 34 4.69 -5.33 12.36
CA LEU A 34 3.44 -4.57 12.46
C LEU A 34 3.74 -3.07 12.49
N VAL A 35 4.75 -2.67 13.28
CA VAL A 35 5.22 -1.29 13.34
C VAL A 35 5.82 -0.87 11.99
N LEU A 36 6.66 -1.70 11.37
CA LEU A 36 7.27 -1.39 10.08
C LEU A 36 6.24 -1.29 8.94
N GLY A 37 5.24 -2.17 8.95
CA GLY A 37 4.10 -2.15 8.03
C GLY A 37 3.20 -0.94 8.25
N ALA A 38 2.92 -0.58 9.51
CA ALA A 38 2.19 0.64 9.84
C ALA A 38 2.94 1.90 9.40
N VAL A 39 4.26 1.95 9.58
CA VAL A 39 5.13 3.04 9.11
C VAL A 39 5.16 3.09 7.58
N GLY A 40 5.30 1.96 6.90
CA GLY A 40 5.26 1.87 5.43
C GLY A 40 3.90 2.29 4.84
N PHE A 41 2.80 1.90 5.49
CA PHE A 41 1.45 2.34 5.14
C PHE A 41 1.28 3.84 5.36
N LEU A 42 1.80 4.38 6.47
CA LEU A 42 1.72 5.80 6.76
C LEU A 42 2.55 6.61 5.76
N LEU A 43 3.77 6.19 5.44
CA LEU A 43 4.60 6.80 4.39
C LEU A 43 3.94 6.74 3.01
N GLY A 44 3.37 5.60 2.63
CA GLY A 44 2.59 5.45 1.40
C GLY A 44 1.36 6.36 1.40
N ARG A 45 0.64 6.46 2.52
CA ARG A 45 -0.50 7.37 2.71
C ARG A 45 -0.10 8.83 2.56
N ILE A 46 1.07 9.22 3.08
CA ILE A 46 1.61 10.59 2.97
C ILE A 46 2.03 10.86 1.52
N ALA A 47 2.68 9.91 0.84
CA ALA A 47 3.03 10.02 -0.58
C ALA A 47 1.78 10.14 -1.47
N GLU A 48 0.75 9.35 -1.19
CA GLU A 48 -0.56 9.39 -1.86
C GLU A 48 -1.33 10.70 -1.58
N SER A 49 -1.13 11.33 -0.42
CA SER A 49 -1.74 12.62 -0.09
C SER A 49 -0.94 13.84 -0.55
N GLY A 50 0.33 13.66 -0.91
CA GLY A 50 1.19 14.71 -1.47
C GLY A 50 0.91 15.01 -2.95
N GLU A 51 0.84 13.99 -3.81
CA GLU A 51 0.79 14.22 -5.25
C GLU A 51 0.06 13.07 -5.98
N ILE A 52 -1.26 13.14 -6.02
CA ILE A 52 -2.02 12.58 -7.16
C ILE A 52 -2.95 13.64 -7.75
N SER A 53 -2.71 14.90 -7.39
CA SER A 53 -3.39 16.07 -7.98
C SER A 53 -2.90 16.37 -9.39
N MET A 54 -1.85 15.69 -9.89
CA MET A 54 -1.33 15.92 -11.24
C MET A 54 -2.17 15.26 -12.35
N PHE A 55 -3.00 14.24 -12.05
CA PHE A 55 -3.91 13.63 -13.06
C PHE A 55 -5.24 14.39 -13.23
N ARG A 56 -5.33 15.63 -12.70
CA ARG A 56 -6.42 16.58 -12.94
C ARG A 56 -6.00 17.69 -13.92
N TRP A 57 -5.00 17.45 -14.76
CA TRP A 57 -4.76 18.25 -15.97
C TRP A 57 -4.64 17.32 -17.19
N SER A 58 -5.78 16.83 -17.64
CA SER A 58 -6.01 16.55 -19.06
C SER A 58 -7.38 17.11 -19.41
N GLY A 59 -7.46 18.44 -19.31
CA GLY A 59 -8.43 19.22 -20.07
C GLY A 59 -7.92 19.29 -21.53
N GLY A 60 -8.75 19.36 -22.54
CA GLY A 60 -10.20 19.47 -22.54
C GLY A 60 -10.73 19.02 -23.89
N ARG A 61 -12.04 18.80 -23.89
CA ARG A 61 -12.85 18.94 -25.09
C ARG A 61 -12.53 20.31 -25.69
N GLN A 62 -11.97 20.36 -26.90
CA GLN A 62 -12.56 20.93 -28.13
C GLN A 62 -11.82 20.33 -29.33
#